data_AF-A0A8X7TGV8-F1
#
_entry.id   AF-A0A8X7TGV8-F1
#
_cell.length_a   1.000
_cell.length_b   1.000
_cell.length_c   1.000
_cell.angle_alpha   90.00
_cell.angle_beta   90.00
_cell.angle_gamma   90.00
#
_symmetry.space_group_name_H-M   'P 1'
#
loop_
_entity.id
_entity.type
_entity.pdbx_description
1 polymer ?
#
loop_
_entity_poly.entity_id
_entity_poly.type
_entity_poly.pdbx_seq_one_letter_code
_entity_poly.pdbx_strand_id
1 'polypeptide(L)'
;MFTFKSFFLTVTIIFCALQKSDSSVSFTTKNINVGVVSLRNFRDLIFYGEVSVGTPPQKFNVVFDTGNSNFWVPSTMWPTKTMYPHQKFNAKASKTYFPVPDRHDESIEYEAGALKGNLSRDNLMLGGVMLEAQDFVGFKPDSHLTEVKFDGILGLALPSLKIAGTKTVLENLVEKNLISQRIFSIRMTTSRKRKRAGDEVQNAGQITFGGLNKRHFRGEHVYVPVLSGTGFWNISMSQIYVGADDVQVCVPQCFAFVDSGTTDIYGPKVGETKF
;
A
#
# COMPACT_ATOMS: atom_id res chain seq x y z
N MET A 1 17.60 21.00 2.95
CA MET A 1 17.44 19.63 2.42
C MET A 1 18.57 18.78 2.98
N PHE A 2 18.34 18.14 4.12
CA PHE A 2 19.34 17.26 4.74
C PHE A 2 19.08 15.82 4.27
N THR A 3 20.06 15.23 3.58
CA THR A 3 20.04 13.81 3.20
C THR A 3 20.77 13.03 4.28
N PHE A 4 20.05 12.22 5.06
CA PHE A 4 20.68 11.29 6.01
C PHE A 4 21.29 10.10 5.26
N LYS A 5 22.56 9.78 5.55
CA LYS A 5 23.19 8.54 5.09
C LYS A 5 22.58 7.35 5.84
N SER A 6 22.13 6.38 5.05
CA SER A 6 21.42 5.15 5.40
C SER A 6 21.81 4.53 6.75
N PHE A 7 20.90 4.63 7.73
CA PHE A 7 20.85 3.72 8.88
C PHE A 7 20.09 2.45 8.46
N PHE A 8 20.60 1.28 8.86
CA PHE A 8 19.93 0.00 8.64
C PHE A 8 18.73 -0.12 9.57
N LEU A 9 17.54 0.18 9.06
CA LEU A 9 16.29 0.00 9.78
C LEU A 9 15.48 -1.11 9.09
N THR A 10 15.35 -2.26 9.75
CA THR A 10 14.30 -3.22 9.38
C THR A 10 13.06 -2.80 10.14
N VAL A 11 12.17 -2.05 9.49
CA VAL A 11 10.87 -1.73 10.07
C VAL A 11 9.90 -2.84 9.69
N THR A 12 9.31 -3.49 10.70
CA THR A 12 8.07 -4.23 10.52
C THR A 12 6.97 -3.35 11.10
N ILE A 13 6.07 -2.88 10.25
CA ILE A 13 4.91 -2.10 10.68
C ILE A 13 3.72 -3.04 10.68
N ILE A 14 3.01 -3.09 11.81
CA ILE A 14 1.76 -3.83 11.94
C ILE A 14 0.62 -2.83 11.93
N PHE A 15 -0.29 -3.02 10.99
CA PHE A 15 -1.50 -2.24 10.85
C PHE A 15 -2.70 -3.10 11.25
N CYS A 16 -3.59 -2.55 12.07
CA CYS A 16 -4.80 -3.24 12.52
C CYS A 16 -6.01 -2.66 11.81
N ALA A 17 -6.70 -3.47 11.02
CA ALA A 17 -7.93 -3.08 10.34
C ALA A 17 -9.09 -3.10 11.35
N LEU A 18 -9.55 -1.90 11.72
CA LEU A 18 -10.78 -1.57 12.46
C LEU A 18 -11.23 -2.59 13.53
N GLN A 19 -10.91 -2.29 14.79
CA GLN A 19 -11.64 -2.82 15.95
C GLN A 19 -12.31 -1.68 16.71
N LYS A 20 -13.57 -1.89 17.11
CA LYS A 20 -14.08 -1.32 18.36
C LYS A 20 -13.38 -2.04 19.51
N SER A 21 -12.96 -1.29 20.52
CA SER A 21 -12.18 -1.76 21.66
C SER A 21 -12.72 -3.07 22.23
N ASP A 22 -11.91 -4.12 22.21
CA ASP A 22 -12.03 -5.16 23.22
C ASP A 22 -10.66 -5.76 23.54
N SER A 23 -10.43 -5.91 24.85
CA SER A 23 -9.19 -6.33 25.49
C SER A 23 -8.93 -7.83 25.33
N SER A 24 -7.64 -8.18 25.19
CA SER A 24 -7.06 -9.54 25.10
C SER A 24 -7.27 -10.29 23.78
N VAL A 25 -6.32 -10.09 22.85
CA VAL A 25 -6.18 -10.94 21.67
C VAL A 25 -5.49 -12.25 22.08
N SER A 26 -6.25 -13.34 22.15
CA SER A 26 -5.69 -14.69 22.30
C SER A 26 -5.49 -15.34 20.93
N PHE A 27 -4.28 -15.84 20.68
CA PHE A 27 -3.89 -16.44 19.40
C PHE A 27 -4.19 -17.94 19.41
N THR A 28 -5.39 -18.34 18.97
CA THR A 28 -5.70 -19.75 18.70
C THR A 28 -5.30 -20.15 17.27
N THR A 29 -4.41 -21.14 17.16
CA THR A 29 -3.96 -21.73 15.89
C THR A 29 -5.04 -22.65 15.29
N LYS A 30 -5.90 -22.09 14.43
CA LYS A 30 -6.67 -22.83 13.42
C LYS A 30 -6.24 -22.36 12.02
N ASN A 31 -6.06 -23.31 11.10
CA ASN A 31 -5.71 -23.15 9.67
C ASN A 31 -5.55 -21.70 9.21
N ILE A 32 -4.31 -21.24 9.21
CA ILE A 32 -3.96 -19.83 9.03
C ILE A 32 -4.11 -19.48 7.54
N ASN A 33 -5.26 -18.94 7.14
CA ASN A 33 -5.37 -18.18 5.89
C ASN A 33 -4.57 -16.89 6.06
N VAL A 34 -3.31 -16.93 5.66
CA VAL A 34 -2.40 -15.78 5.59
C VAL A 34 -2.00 -15.60 4.14
N GLY A 35 -2.22 -14.38 3.63
CA GLY A 35 -1.77 -13.98 2.30
C GLY A 35 -0.34 -13.47 2.38
N VAL A 36 0.59 -14.06 1.62
CA VAL A 36 2.00 -13.63 1.60
C VAL A 36 2.40 -13.18 0.21
N VAL A 37 2.83 -11.91 0.08
CA VAL A 37 3.38 -11.40 -1.17
C VAL A 37 4.83 -10.99 -0.95
N SER A 38 5.72 -11.54 -1.78
CA SER A 38 7.13 -11.12 -1.84
C SER A 38 7.23 -9.76 -2.54
N LEU A 39 8.00 -8.85 -1.97
CA LEU A 39 8.20 -7.52 -2.52
C LEU A 39 9.53 -7.44 -3.26
N ARG A 40 9.50 -6.77 -4.40
CA ARG A 40 10.67 -6.33 -5.15
C ARG A 40 10.97 -4.90 -4.75
N ASN A 41 12.25 -4.55 -4.79
CA ASN A 41 12.73 -3.22 -4.48
C ASN A 41 13.41 -2.63 -5.71
N PHE A 42 12.85 -1.54 -6.21
CA PHE A 42 13.44 -0.74 -7.26
C PHE A 42 14.16 0.47 -6.64
N ARG A 43 15.50 0.44 -6.66
CA ARG A 43 16.40 1.54 -6.25
C ARG A 43 16.27 2.02 -4.79
N ASP A 44 15.73 1.22 -3.89
CA ASP A 44 15.25 1.59 -2.54
C ASP A 44 14.26 2.75 -2.52
N LEU A 45 13.58 2.99 -3.64
CA LEU A 45 12.57 4.02 -3.76
C LEU A 45 11.18 3.38 -3.74
N ILE A 46 10.98 2.32 -4.53
CA ILE A 46 9.65 1.76 -4.74
C ILE A 46 9.66 0.28 -4.41
N PHE A 47 8.70 -0.14 -3.58
CA PHE A 47 8.45 -1.54 -3.28
C PHE A 47 7.11 -1.97 -3.89
N TYR A 48 7.14 -3.05 -4.68
CA TYR A 48 5.95 -3.61 -5.30
C TYR A 48 5.97 -5.13 -5.29
N GLY A 49 4.79 -5.75 -5.37
CA GLY A 49 4.64 -7.20 -5.44
C GLY A 49 3.58 -7.60 -6.45
N GLU A 50 3.55 -8.90 -6.77
CA GLU A 50 2.62 -9.43 -7.77
C GLU A 50 1.24 -9.69 -7.17
N VAL A 51 0.20 -9.25 -7.87
CA VAL A 51 -1.20 -9.66 -7.70
C VAL A 51 -1.73 -10.16 -9.05
N SER A 52 -2.90 -10.80 -9.05
CA SER A 52 -3.57 -11.14 -10.31
C SER A 52 -5.04 -10.78 -10.29
N VAL A 53 -5.55 -10.26 -11.40
CA VAL A 53 -6.96 -9.87 -11.57
C VAL A 53 -7.60 -10.69 -12.68
N GLY A 54 -8.82 -11.17 -12.45
CA GLY A 54 -9.62 -11.86 -13.44
C GLY A 54 -9.45 -13.37 -13.54
N THR A 55 -10.26 -13.97 -14.41
CA THR A 55 -10.28 -15.41 -14.68
C THR A 55 -10.26 -15.68 -16.19
N PRO A 56 -9.17 -16.20 -16.79
CA PRO A 56 -7.92 -16.58 -16.14
C PRO A 56 -7.14 -15.38 -15.55
N PRO A 57 -6.27 -15.63 -14.56
CA PRO A 57 -5.54 -14.56 -13.87
C PRO A 57 -4.63 -13.73 -14.79
N GLN A 58 -4.79 -12.41 -14.76
CA GLN A 58 -3.90 -11.43 -15.41
C GLN A 58 -3.00 -10.80 -14.34
N LYS A 59 -1.68 -10.90 -14.49
CA LYS A 59 -0.70 -10.52 -13.46
C LYS A 59 -0.33 -9.04 -13.54
N PHE A 60 -0.21 -8.40 -12.37
CA PHE A 60 0.20 -7.00 -12.22
C PHE A 60 1.17 -6.88 -11.05
N ASN A 61 2.21 -6.05 -11.22
CA ASN A 61 3.06 -5.61 -10.13
C ASN A 61 2.47 -4.34 -9.53
N VAL A 62 2.10 -4.37 -8.25
CA VAL A 62 1.45 -3.23 -7.60
C VAL A 62 2.22 -2.76 -6.38
N VAL A 63 2.23 -1.45 -6.16
CA VAL A 63 2.65 -0.87 -4.88
C VAL A 63 1.56 -1.13 -3.86
N PHE A 64 1.94 -1.60 -2.68
CA PHE A 64 1.05 -1.75 -1.54
C PHE A 64 1.15 -0.47 -0.72
N ASP A 65 0.13 0.39 -0.83
CA ASP A 65 0.21 1.80 -0.45
C ASP A 65 -0.68 2.09 0.77
N THR A 66 -0.08 2.42 1.92
CA THR A 66 -0.83 2.77 3.13
C THR A 66 -1.27 4.24 3.18
N GLY A 67 -0.92 5.05 2.18
CA GLY A 67 -1.43 6.40 1.94
C GLY A 67 -2.68 6.46 1.05
N ASN A 68 -3.03 5.39 0.32
CA ASN A 68 -4.22 5.33 -0.54
C ASN A 68 -5.17 4.18 -0.12
N SER A 69 -6.48 4.31 -0.36
CA SER A 69 -7.48 3.25 -0.06
C SER A 69 -7.98 2.47 -1.29
N ASN A 70 -7.65 2.94 -2.48
CA ASN A 70 -8.22 2.44 -3.72
C ASN A 70 -7.27 1.46 -4.40
N PHE A 71 -7.84 0.46 -5.07
CA PHE A 71 -7.08 -0.45 -5.92
C PHE A 71 -7.28 -0.06 -7.39
N TRP A 72 -6.20 -0.05 -8.15
CA TRP A 72 -6.27 0.20 -9.57
C TRP A 72 -5.18 -0.52 -10.34
N VAL A 73 -5.50 -0.83 -11.59
CA VAL A 73 -4.55 -1.34 -12.58
C VAL A 73 -4.81 -0.66 -13.93
N PRO A 74 -3.78 -0.48 -14.76
CA PRO A 74 -3.91 0.05 -16.11
C PRO A 74 -4.85 -0.83 -16.93
N SER A 75 -5.76 -0.23 -17.68
CA SER A 75 -6.61 -0.95 -18.63
C SER A 75 -5.97 -1.04 -20.01
N THR A 76 -6.59 -1.73 -20.96
CA THR A 76 -6.19 -1.69 -22.38
C THR A 76 -6.23 -0.28 -22.98
N MET A 77 -6.84 0.72 -22.32
CA MET A 77 -6.81 2.13 -22.71
C MET A 77 -5.53 2.87 -22.29
N TRP A 78 -4.68 2.25 -21.46
CA TRP A 78 -3.40 2.84 -21.04
C TRP A 78 -2.44 3.02 -22.24
N PRO A 79 -1.60 4.08 -22.29
CA PRO A 79 -0.68 4.33 -23.39
C PRO A 79 0.22 3.13 -23.68
N THR A 80 0.56 2.94 -24.96
CA THR A 80 1.54 1.95 -25.38
C THR A 80 2.97 2.47 -25.21
N LYS A 81 3.19 3.77 -25.39
CA LYS A 81 4.50 4.42 -25.21
C LYS A 81 4.64 4.93 -23.78
N THR A 82 5.42 4.22 -22.99
CA THR A 82 5.74 4.47 -21.56
C THR A 82 7.24 4.24 -21.37
N MET A 83 7.84 4.79 -20.31
CA MET A 83 9.26 4.58 -20.01
C MET A 83 9.55 3.11 -19.70
N TYR A 84 8.61 2.43 -19.04
CA TYR A 84 8.65 1.01 -18.76
C TYR A 84 7.38 0.35 -19.31
N PRO A 85 7.46 -0.88 -19.84
CA PRO A 85 6.27 -1.59 -20.28
C PRO A 85 5.38 -1.93 -19.08
N HIS A 86 4.09 -1.63 -19.20
CA HIS A 86 3.07 -1.99 -18.22
C HIS A 86 2.18 -3.11 -18.75
N GLN A 87 1.82 -4.03 -17.86
CA GLN A 87 0.71 -4.95 -18.11
C GLN A 87 -0.60 -4.18 -18.17
N LYS A 88 -1.61 -4.70 -18.87
CA LYS A 88 -2.89 -4.02 -19.07
C LYS A 88 -4.03 -4.98 -18.84
N PHE A 89 -4.96 -4.59 -17.98
CA PHE A 89 -6.17 -5.35 -17.73
C PHE A 89 -7.07 -5.36 -18.96
N ASN A 90 -7.30 -6.57 -19.47
CA ASN A 90 -8.21 -6.83 -20.56
C ASN A 90 -9.49 -7.45 -20.01
N ALA A 91 -10.52 -6.62 -19.86
CA ALA A 91 -11.84 -7.04 -19.38
C ALA A 91 -12.47 -8.15 -20.24
N LYS A 92 -12.26 -8.11 -21.57
CA LYS A 92 -12.81 -9.12 -22.49
C LYS A 92 -12.16 -10.51 -22.33
N ALA A 93 -10.97 -10.57 -21.73
CA ALA A 93 -10.27 -11.83 -21.48
C ALA A 93 -10.66 -12.47 -20.15
N SER A 94 -11.38 -11.77 -19.27
CA SER A 94 -11.80 -12.29 -17.97
C SER A 94 -13.26 -12.74 -17.98
N LYS A 95 -13.50 -13.97 -17.55
CA LYS A 95 -14.84 -14.58 -17.40
C LYS A 95 -15.58 -14.13 -16.14
N THR A 96 -14.86 -13.53 -15.18
CA THR A 96 -15.40 -13.08 -13.88
C THR A 96 -15.49 -11.56 -13.80
N TYR A 97 -15.20 -10.86 -14.90
CA TYR A 97 -15.32 -9.42 -14.99
C TYR A 97 -16.78 -8.98 -15.00
N PHE A 98 -17.09 -7.98 -14.18
CA PHE A 98 -18.36 -7.28 -14.18
C PHE A 98 -18.10 -5.77 -14.23
N PRO A 99 -18.65 -5.05 -15.24
CA PRO A 99 -18.63 -3.59 -15.21
C PRO A 99 -19.56 -3.10 -14.08
N VAL A 100 -19.15 -2.05 -13.37
CA VAL A 100 -20.04 -1.40 -12.40
C VAL A 100 -20.90 -0.37 -13.15
N PRO A 101 -22.24 -0.51 -13.18
CA PRO A 101 -23.11 0.38 -13.96
C PRO A 101 -22.98 1.84 -13.53
N ASP A 102 -22.99 2.75 -14.50
CA ASP A 102 -22.97 4.22 -14.30
C ASP A 102 -21.74 4.77 -13.57
N ARG A 103 -20.64 4.01 -13.52
CA ARG A 103 -19.37 4.37 -12.85
C ARG A 103 -18.20 4.45 -13.83
N HIS A 104 -18.27 5.39 -14.78
CA HIS A 104 -17.34 5.48 -15.92
C HIS A 104 -16.28 6.61 -15.83
N ASP A 105 -16.28 7.40 -14.76
CA ASP A 105 -15.37 8.54 -14.60
C ASP A 105 -14.94 8.72 -13.14
N GLU A 106 -14.43 7.63 -12.54
CA GLU A 106 -13.84 7.70 -11.20
C GLU A 106 -12.49 8.40 -11.25
N SER A 107 -12.25 9.32 -10.32
CA SER A 107 -10.96 10.01 -10.15
C SER A 107 -10.26 9.54 -8.88
N ILE A 108 -8.97 9.26 -8.97
CA ILE A 108 -8.08 9.08 -7.81
C ILE A 108 -7.01 10.17 -7.88
N GLU A 109 -6.99 11.05 -6.88
CA GLU A 109 -6.04 12.15 -6.79
C GLU A 109 -4.70 11.70 -6.21
N TYR A 110 -3.60 12.11 -6.85
CA TYR A 110 -2.24 12.02 -6.35
C TYR A 110 -1.60 13.41 -6.37
N GLU A 111 -0.49 13.59 -5.65
CA GLU A 111 0.28 14.85 -5.65
C GLU A 111 0.71 15.26 -7.07
N ALA A 112 1.04 14.28 -7.92
CA ALA A 112 1.44 14.51 -9.30
C ALA A 112 0.27 14.69 -10.29
N GLY A 113 -0.98 14.54 -9.85
CA GLY A 113 -2.18 14.67 -10.68
C GLY A 113 -3.22 13.57 -10.45
N ALA A 114 -4.33 13.68 -11.18
CA ALA A 114 -5.47 12.77 -11.07
C ALA A 114 -5.34 11.59 -12.04
N LEU A 115 -5.73 10.40 -11.60
CA LEU A 115 -5.97 9.28 -12.50
C LEU A 115 -7.48 9.09 -12.69
N LYS A 116 -7.94 9.00 -13.93
CA LYS A 116 -9.35 8.84 -14.28
C LYS A 116 -9.66 7.56 -15.02
N GLY A 117 -10.68 6.83 -14.60
CA GLY A 117 -10.98 5.53 -15.18
C GLY A 117 -12.37 4.99 -14.86
N ASN A 118 -12.65 3.83 -15.42
CA ASN A 118 -13.92 3.15 -15.19
C ASN A 118 -13.81 2.28 -13.95
N LEU A 119 -14.81 2.34 -13.06
CA LEU A 119 -14.92 1.38 -11.97
C LEU A 119 -15.26 0.00 -12.54
N SER A 120 -14.44 -0.97 -12.15
CA SER A 120 -14.47 -2.35 -12.60
C SER A 120 -14.55 -3.26 -11.40
N ARG A 121 -15.12 -4.45 -11.59
CA ARG A 121 -15.18 -5.48 -10.55
C ARG A 121 -14.74 -6.81 -11.12
N ASP A 122 -13.83 -7.48 -10.43
CA ASP A 122 -13.37 -8.82 -10.81
C ASP A 122 -12.75 -9.54 -9.61
N ASN A 123 -12.33 -10.79 -9.79
CA ASN A 123 -11.61 -11.55 -8.78
C ASN A 123 -10.16 -11.06 -8.67
N LEU A 124 -9.69 -10.85 -7.45
CA LEU A 124 -8.32 -10.47 -7.12
C LEU A 124 -7.64 -11.61 -6.35
N MET A 125 -6.55 -12.13 -6.89
CA MET A 125 -5.64 -13.04 -6.18
C MET A 125 -4.47 -12.25 -5.61
N LEU A 126 -4.27 -12.32 -4.29
CA LEU A 126 -3.12 -11.72 -3.62
C LEU A 126 -2.52 -12.68 -2.59
N GLY A 127 -1.23 -13.00 -2.75
CA GLY A 127 -0.50 -13.83 -1.80
C GLY A 127 -1.11 -15.21 -1.50
N GLY A 128 -1.80 -15.81 -2.48
CA GLY A 128 -2.51 -17.08 -2.34
C GLY A 128 -3.95 -16.97 -1.82
N VAL A 129 -4.43 -15.76 -1.52
CA VAL A 129 -5.81 -15.49 -1.12
C VAL A 129 -6.63 -15.03 -2.32
N MET A 130 -7.68 -15.77 -2.65
CA MET A 130 -8.66 -15.37 -3.66
C MET A 130 -9.72 -14.45 -3.04
N LEU A 131 -9.80 -13.22 -3.54
CA LEU A 131 -10.78 -12.22 -3.17
C LEU A 131 -11.75 -12.02 -4.33
N GLU A 132 -12.91 -12.66 -4.27
CA GLU A 132 -13.90 -12.51 -5.33
C GLU A 132 -14.49 -11.10 -5.36
N ALA A 133 -14.96 -10.64 -6.53
CA ALA A 133 -15.75 -9.41 -6.64
C ALA A 133 -15.11 -8.17 -5.97
N GLN A 134 -13.82 -7.95 -6.18
CA GLN A 134 -13.09 -6.77 -5.71
C GLN A 134 -13.26 -5.61 -6.70
N ASP A 135 -13.62 -4.44 -6.19
CA ASP A 135 -13.68 -3.20 -6.97
C ASP A 135 -12.27 -2.66 -7.26
N PHE A 136 -12.04 -2.17 -8.47
CA PHE A 136 -10.82 -1.48 -8.87
C PHE A 136 -11.09 -0.52 -10.03
N VAL A 137 -10.22 0.48 -10.19
CA VAL A 137 -10.32 1.40 -11.33
C VAL A 137 -9.42 0.94 -12.47
N GLY A 138 -10.00 0.80 -13.67
CA GLY A 138 -9.28 0.56 -14.92
C GLY A 138 -8.97 1.89 -15.60
N PHE A 139 -7.71 2.32 -15.56
CA PHE A 139 -7.37 3.70 -15.91
C PHE A 139 -7.24 4.01 -17.41
N LYS A 140 -7.54 5.28 -17.73
CA LYS A 140 -7.16 6.02 -18.95
C LYS A 140 -5.97 6.94 -18.59
N PRO A 141 -5.11 7.31 -19.55
CA PRO A 141 -3.90 8.07 -19.26
C PRO A 141 -4.15 9.45 -18.64
N ASP A 142 -3.37 9.76 -17.61
CA ASP A 142 -2.77 11.08 -17.46
C ASP A 142 -1.23 10.92 -17.39
N SER A 143 -0.51 11.92 -17.88
CA SER A 143 0.86 11.83 -18.41
C SER A 143 1.96 11.45 -17.40
N HIS A 144 1.70 11.56 -16.10
CA HIS A 144 2.72 11.51 -15.05
C HIS A 144 3.10 10.11 -14.56
N LEU A 145 2.23 9.09 -14.72
CA LEU A 145 2.55 7.71 -14.31
C LEU A 145 3.13 6.85 -15.44
N THR A 146 3.55 7.46 -16.55
CA THR A 146 4.20 6.73 -17.65
C THR A 146 5.68 6.42 -17.38
N GLU A 147 6.23 6.96 -16.28
CA GLU A 147 7.65 6.82 -15.90
C GLU A 147 7.90 5.84 -14.75
N VAL A 148 6.86 5.18 -14.23
CA VAL A 148 6.98 4.29 -13.08
C VAL A 148 7.22 2.83 -13.48
N LYS A 149 7.89 2.05 -12.62
CA LYS A 149 8.28 0.66 -12.92
C LYS A 149 7.19 -0.38 -12.59
N PHE A 150 6.24 -0.02 -11.74
CA PHE A 150 5.11 -0.86 -11.34
C PHE A 150 3.91 -0.65 -12.25
N ASP A 151 2.96 -1.58 -12.26
CA ASP A 151 1.76 -1.51 -13.06
C ASP A 151 0.66 -0.66 -12.39
N GLY A 152 0.40 -0.87 -11.10
CA GLY A 152 -0.65 -0.15 -10.38
C GLY A 152 -0.44 0.01 -8.88
N ILE A 153 -1.47 0.44 -8.17
CA ILE A 153 -1.44 0.60 -6.71
C ILE A 153 -2.60 -0.17 -6.10
N LEU A 154 -2.31 -0.89 -5.02
CA LEU A 154 -3.28 -1.50 -4.12
C LEU A 154 -3.26 -0.74 -2.80
N GLY A 155 -4.28 0.08 -2.60
CA GLY A 155 -4.46 0.88 -1.40
C GLY A 155 -4.77 0.07 -0.14
N LEU A 156 -4.12 0.46 0.96
CA LEU A 156 -4.17 -0.13 2.29
C LEU A 156 -4.46 0.90 3.39
N ALA A 157 -4.78 2.15 3.04
CA ALA A 157 -5.28 3.16 3.98
C ALA A 157 -6.69 2.81 4.51
N LEU A 158 -7.20 3.63 5.43
CA LEU A 158 -8.51 3.39 6.04
C LEU A 158 -9.65 3.72 5.08
N PRO A 159 -10.80 3.01 5.16
CA PRO A 159 -11.88 3.11 4.17
C PRO A 159 -12.45 4.50 3.88
N SER A 160 -12.24 5.51 4.73
CA SER A 160 -12.73 6.86 4.48
C SER A 160 -12.06 7.57 3.31
N LEU A 161 -10.92 7.06 2.79
CA LEU A 161 -10.26 7.60 1.58
C LEU A 161 -10.64 6.85 0.29
N LYS A 162 -11.57 5.88 0.37
CA LYS A 162 -11.99 5.12 -0.81
C LYS A 162 -12.98 5.91 -1.66
N ILE A 163 -13.04 5.58 -2.94
CA ILE A 163 -14.10 6.03 -3.84
C ILE A 163 -15.47 5.65 -3.26
N ALA A 164 -16.39 6.60 -3.21
CA ALA A 164 -17.72 6.39 -2.64
C ALA A 164 -18.45 5.18 -3.25
N GLY A 165 -19.06 4.37 -2.38
CA GLY A 165 -19.81 3.17 -2.78
C GLY A 165 -18.95 1.94 -3.13
N THR A 166 -17.62 2.01 -3.00
CA THR A 166 -16.72 0.86 -3.20
C THR A 166 -16.34 0.19 -1.88
N LYS A 167 -15.74 -1.00 -1.97
CA LYS A 167 -15.05 -1.66 -0.83
C LYS A 167 -13.55 -1.75 -1.09
N THR A 168 -12.76 -1.41 -0.07
CA THR A 168 -11.30 -1.60 -0.12
C THR A 168 -10.95 -3.08 -0.07
N VAL A 169 -9.72 -3.41 -0.47
CA VAL A 169 -9.19 -4.78 -0.36
C VAL A 169 -9.21 -5.25 1.11
N LEU A 170 -8.85 -4.38 2.05
CA LEU A 170 -8.86 -4.71 3.48
C LEU A 170 -10.27 -4.98 4.01
N GLU A 171 -11.27 -4.18 3.61
CA GLU A 171 -12.67 -4.42 3.99
C GLU A 171 -13.13 -5.79 3.48
N ASN A 172 -12.92 -6.08 2.19
CA ASN A 172 -13.34 -7.36 1.62
C ASN A 172 -12.62 -8.56 2.25
N LEU A 173 -11.32 -8.46 2.57
CA LEU A 173 -10.58 -9.53 3.25
C LEU A 173 -11.18 -9.83 4.65
N VAL A 174 -11.53 -8.79 5.40
CA VAL A 174 -12.10 -8.93 6.75
C VAL A 174 -13.54 -9.43 6.68
N GLU A 175 -14.40 -8.82 5.87
CA GLU A 175 -15.82 -9.16 5.77
C GLU A 175 -16.04 -10.57 5.23
N LYS A 176 -15.19 -11.02 4.30
CA LYS A 176 -15.26 -12.38 3.74
C LYS A 176 -14.50 -13.41 4.57
N ASN A 177 -13.96 -13.01 5.72
CA ASN A 177 -13.21 -13.87 6.64
C ASN A 177 -12.05 -14.64 5.95
N LEU A 178 -11.34 -13.94 5.06
CA LEU A 178 -10.27 -14.53 4.24
C LEU A 178 -8.88 -14.41 4.87
N ILE A 179 -8.77 -13.73 6.02
CA ILE A 179 -7.53 -13.56 6.76
C ILE A 179 -7.71 -13.96 8.22
N SER A 180 -6.71 -14.65 8.78
CA SER A 180 -6.83 -15.21 10.14
C SER A 180 -6.85 -14.16 11.26
N GLN A 181 -6.25 -13.00 11.01
CA GLN A 181 -6.20 -11.88 11.92
C GLN A 181 -6.53 -10.61 11.13
N ARG A 182 -7.18 -9.63 11.77
CA ARG A 182 -7.51 -8.35 11.12
C ARG A 182 -6.30 -7.40 11.10
N ILE A 183 -5.14 -7.93 10.72
CA ILE A 183 -3.90 -7.19 10.61
C ILE A 183 -3.22 -7.48 9.27
N PHE A 184 -2.38 -6.56 8.83
CA PHE A 184 -1.32 -6.85 7.87
C PHE A 184 0.00 -6.31 8.38
N SER A 185 1.09 -6.88 7.90
CA SER A 185 2.44 -6.43 8.23
C SER A 185 3.32 -6.31 7.00
N ILE A 186 4.17 -5.28 6.98
CA ILE A 186 5.10 -5.01 5.88
C ILE A 186 6.51 -5.03 6.42
N ARG A 187 7.39 -5.83 5.80
CA ARG A 187 8.84 -5.76 5.93
C ARG A 187 9.41 -5.24 4.63
N MET A 188 10.21 -4.18 4.70
CA MET A 188 11.02 -3.68 3.59
C MET A 188 12.51 -3.82 3.91
N THR A 189 13.34 -4.06 2.91
CA THR A 189 14.80 -4.13 3.05
C THR A 189 15.50 -3.28 2.00
N THR A 190 16.53 -2.58 2.43
CA THR A 190 17.38 -1.77 1.55
C THR A 190 18.48 -2.62 0.91
N SER A 191 18.87 -2.26 -0.31
CA SER A 191 20.00 -2.87 -0.99
C SER A 191 21.33 -2.36 -0.40
N ARG A 192 22.24 -3.28 -0.08
CA ARG A 192 23.60 -2.94 0.36
C ARG A 192 24.55 -2.56 -0.78
N LYS A 193 24.13 -2.73 -2.04
CA LYS A 193 24.99 -2.54 -3.21
C LYS A 193 24.91 -1.10 -3.73
N ARG A 194 26.01 -0.62 -4.31
CA ARG A 194 26.04 0.64 -5.06
C ARG A 194 25.01 0.58 -6.19
N LYS A 195 24.05 1.52 -6.18
CA LYS A 195 22.92 1.56 -7.12
C LYS A 195 23.37 1.93 -8.52
N ARG A 196 22.98 1.15 -9.53
CA ARG A 196 23.08 1.45 -10.97
C ARG A 196 21.69 1.69 -11.56
N ALA A 197 21.67 2.31 -12.73
CA ALA A 197 20.44 2.45 -13.51
C ALA A 197 19.88 1.07 -13.84
N GLY A 198 18.66 0.80 -13.39
CA GLY A 198 17.96 -0.48 -13.61
C GLY A 198 18.06 -1.48 -12.46
N ASP A 199 18.70 -1.13 -11.33
CA ASP A 199 18.80 -2.02 -10.18
C ASP A 199 17.42 -2.33 -9.56
N GLU A 200 17.05 -3.61 -9.64
CA GLU A 200 15.89 -4.22 -8.98
C GLU A 200 16.38 -5.38 -8.12
N VAL A 201 16.01 -5.39 -6.83
CA VAL A 201 16.32 -6.48 -5.92
C VAL A 201 15.07 -7.33 -5.71
N GLN A 202 15.16 -8.61 -6.09
CA GLN A 202 14.12 -9.61 -5.82
C GLN A 202 14.10 -9.97 -4.34
N ASN A 203 12.93 -10.34 -3.81
CA ASN A 203 12.75 -10.78 -2.41
C ASN A 203 13.31 -9.75 -1.40
N ALA A 204 13.13 -8.46 -1.71
CA ALA A 204 13.61 -7.35 -0.92
C ALA A 204 12.60 -6.90 0.15
N GLY A 205 11.53 -7.66 0.34
CA GLY A 205 10.54 -7.41 1.36
C GLY A 205 9.43 -8.45 1.34
N GLN A 206 8.47 -8.29 2.24
CA GLN A 206 7.29 -9.14 2.32
C GLN A 206 6.14 -8.32 2.90
N ILE A 207 4.95 -8.45 2.30
CA ILE A 207 3.70 -8.11 2.97
C ILE A 207 2.97 -9.39 3.38
N THR A 208 2.40 -9.38 4.58
CA THR A 208 1.66 -10.51 5.16
C THR A 208 0.28 -10.02 5.57
N PHE A 209 -0.75 -10.51 4.89
CA PHE A 209 -2.15 -10.27 5.23
C PHE A 209 -2.62 -11.37 6.18
N GLY A 210 -3.26 -11.00 7.28
CA GLY A 210 -3.74 -11.97 8.27
C GLY A 210 -2.75 -12.36 9.33
N GLY A 211 -1.59 -11.70 9.42
CA GLY A 211 -0.56 -12.05 10.38
C GLY A 211 0.76 -11.31 10.20
N LEU A 212 1.78 -11.83 10.88
CA LEU A 212 3.14 -11.32 10.89
C LEU A 212 4.15 -12.47 10.82
N ASN A 213 5.28 -12.24 10.16
CA ASN A 213 6.35 -13.22 10.09
C ASN A 213 7.37 -12.95 11.21
N LYS A 214 7.39 -13.79 12.25
CA LYS A 214 8.31 -13.66 13.41
C LYS A 214 9.80 -13.65 13.04
N ARG A 215 10.17 -14.13 11.85
CA ARG A 215 11.57 -14.09 11.37
C ARG A 215 11.99 -12.71 10.87
N HIS A 216 11.05 -11.76 10.76
CA HIS A 216 11.25 -10.46 10.11
C HIS A 216 11.57 -9.31 11.07
N PHE A 217 11.49 -9.54 12.37
CA PHE A 217 11.79 -8.56 13.41
C PHE A 217 12.44 -9.26 14.61
N ARG A 218 12.91 -8.47 15.57
CA ARG A 218 13.46 -8.92 16.85
C ARG A 218 12.78 -8.13 17.96
N GLY A 219 12.60 -8.76 19.12
CA GLY A 219 11.88 -8.15 20.24
C GLY A 219 10.38 -8.03 19.98
N GLU A 220 9.73 -7.14 20.73
CA GLU A 220 8.30 -6.90 20.67
C GLU A 220 7.98 -5.62 19.87
N HIS A 221 6.78 -5.56 19.31
CA HIS A 221 6.30 -4.34 18.65
C HIS A 221 5.80 -3.34 19.68
N VAL A 222 6.10 -2.06 19.45
CA VAL A 222 5.45 -0.95 20.15
C VAL A 222 4.19 -0.59 19.37
N TYR A 223 3.04 -0.70 20.01
CA TYR A 223 1.76 -0.34 19.42
C TYR A 223 1.37 1.07 19.83
N VAL A 224 0.99 1.87 18.84
CA VAL A 224 0.44 3.22 19.02
C VAL A 224 -0.97 3.27 18.44
N PRO A 225 -1.93 3.95 19.09
CA PRO A 225 -3.27 4.05 18.58
C PRO A 225 -3.32 4.91 17.31
N VAL A 226 -4.16 4.50 16.36
CA VAL A 226 -4.46 5.30 15.16
C VAL A 226 -5.44 6.40 15.55
N LEU A 227 -5.10 7.63 15.21
CA LEU A 227 -5.95 8.80 15.39
C LEU A 227 -7.04 8.81 14.31
N SER A 228 -8.30 8.89 14.75
CA SER A 228 -9.46 8.92 13.86
C SER A 228 -9.61 10.25 13.12
N GLY A 229 -10.33 10.23 12.00
CA GLY A 229 -10.82 11.44 11.33
C GLY A 229 -10.04 11.85 10.08
N THR A 230 -8.85 11.28 9.84
CA THR A 230 -8.06 11.61 8.64
C THR A 230 -8.17 10.56 7.53
N GLY A 231 -8.49 9.31 7.88
CA GLY A 231 -8.49 8.18 6.95
C GLY A 231 -7.13 7.59 6.63
N PHE A 232 -6.05 8.21 7.12
CA PHE A 232 -4.70 7.68 7.05
C PHE A 232 -4.38 6.84 8.29
N TRP A 233 -3.30 6.08 8.22
CA TRP A 233 -2.64 5.52 9.40
C TRP A 233 -1.92 6.63 10.16
N ASN A 234 -2.71 7.48 10.80
CA ASN A 234 -2.28 8.67 11.51
C ASN A 234 -1.95 8.36 12.96
N ILE A 235 -0.77 8.76 13.42
CA ILE A 235 -0.29 8.50 14.77
C ILE A 235 0.22 9.79 15.42
N SER A 236 0.13 9.86 16.74
CA SER A 236 0.74 10.92 17.53
C SER A 236 2.26 10.74 17.60
N MET A 237 3.00 11.83 17.40
CA MET A 237 4.45 11.86 17.56
C MET A 237 4.85 13.04 18.47
N SER A 238 5.63 12.75 19.51
CA SER A 238 5.99 13.74 20.53
C SER A 238 7.11 14.66 20.06
N GLN A 239 8.26 14.08 19.70
CA GLN A 239 9.49 14.83 19.41
C GLN A 239 10.25 14.18 18.26
N ILE A 240 11.08 14.98 17.60
CA ILE A 240 12.01 14.51 16.56
C ILE A 240 13.41 14.87 17.05
N TYR A 241 14.32 13.91 17.00
CA TYR A 241 15.71 14.10 17.37
C TYR A 241 16.62 13.94 16.15
N VAL A 242 17.60 14.82 16.04
CA VAL A 242 18.74 14.67 15.12
C VAL A 242 19.99 14.45 15.97
N GLY A 243 20.47 13.22 16.01
CA GLY A 243 21.49 12.84 16.99
C GLY A 243 20.91 12.92 18.40
N ALA A 244 21.50 13.75 19.26
CA ALA A 244 21.01 14.00 20.62
C ALA A 244 20.11 15.25 20.72
N ASP A 245 20.01 16.03 19.64
CA ASP A 245 19.35 17.34 19.67
C ASP A 245 17.89 17.22 19.28
N ASP A 246 16.99 17.71 20.15
CA ASP A 246 15.57 17.88 19.83
C ASP A 246 15.42 19.07 18.88
N VAL A 247 14.83 18.84 17.70
CA VAL A 247 14.64 19.90 16.69
C VAL A 247 13.54 20.90 17.05
N GLN A 248 12.78 20.65 18.12
CA GLN A 248 11.73 21.55 18.65
C GLN A 248 10.62 21.92 17.65
N VAL A 249 10.39 21.10 16.61
CA VAL A 249 9.33 21.34 15.61
C VAL A 249 7.99 20.70 15.98
N CYS A 250 7.97 19.81 16.97
CA CYS A 250 6.78 19.06 17.39
C CYS A 250 6.20 19.57 18.72
N VAL A 251 6.05 20.90 18.84
CA VAL A 251 5.54 21.53 20.05
C VAL A 251 4.15 22.16 19.77
N PRO A 252 3.09 21.77 20.50
CA PRO A 252 3.07 20.78 21.59
C PRO A 252 3.07 19.32 21.12
N GLN A 253 2.78 19.06 19.84
CA GLN A 253 2.69 17.71 19.28
C GLN A 253 2.81 17.74 17.75
N CYS A 254 3.40 16.70 17.16
CA CYS A 254 3.28 16.39 15.75
C CYS A 254 2.32 15.21 15.51
N PHE A 255 1.87 15.10 14.26
CA PHE A 255 1.19 13.94 13.73
C PHE A 255 2.03 13.34 12.60
N ALA A 256 1.97 12.02 12.43
CA ALA A 256 2.67 11.34 11.36
C ALA A 256 1.73 10.38 10.65
N PHE A 257 1.77 10.39 9.32
CA PHE A 257 1.13 9.37 8.50
C PHE A 257 2.14 8.29 8.17
N VAL A 258 1.77 7.04 8.43
CA VAL A 258 2.63 5.90 8.09
C VAL A 258 2.29 5.44 6.68
N ASP A 259 3.13 5.83 5.72
CA ASP A 259 2.90 5.65 4.29
C ASP A 259 3.99 4.80 3.64
N SER A 260 3.64 3.58 3.20
CA SER A 260 4.51 2.67 2.46
C SER A 260 4.63 3.00 0.96
N GLY A 261 3.77 3.87 0.43
CA GLY A 261 3.82 4.35 -0.95
C GLY A 261 4.79 5.51 -1.16
N THR A 262 5.19 6.18 -0.07
CA THR A 262 6.10 7.34 -0.10
C THR A 262 7.56 6.95 0.14
N THR A 263 8.48 7.60 -0.58
CA THR A 263 9.92 7.26 -0.60
C THR A 263 10.74 7.91 0.51
N ASP A 264 10.39 9.15 0.86
CA ASP A 264 11.17 10.01 1.75
C ASP A 264 10.43 10.31 3.05
N ILE A 265 11.18 10.76 4.06
CA ILE A 265 10.60 11.26 5.30
C ILE A 265 10.31 12.75 5.10
N TYR A 266 9.03 13.10 5.05
CA TYR A 266 8.57 14.48 4.99
C TYR A 266 8.30 15.00 6.41
N GLY A 267 8.72 16.23 6.67
CA GLY A 267 8.63 16.85 7.98
C GLY A 267 8.52 18.37 7.86
N PRO A 268 8.04 19.05 8.92
CA PRO A 268 7.88 20.50 8.90
C PRO A 268 9.23 21.18 8.68
N LYS A 269 9.22 22.30 7.95
CA LYS A 269 10.42 23.14 7.87
C LYS A 269 10.68 23.74 9.25
N VAL A 270 11.96 23.78 9.65
CA VAL A 270 12.38 24.45 10.88
C VAL A 270 11.94 25.93 10.82
N GLY A 271 11.07 26.34 11.75
CA GLY A 271 10.52 27.69 11.82
C GLY A 271 9.11 27.88 11.24
N GLU A 272 8.51 26.87 10.60
CA GLU A 272 7.12 26.88 10.13
C GLU A 272 6.29 25.88 10.95
N THR A 273 5.21 26.35 11.58
CA THR A 273 4.37 25.55 12.49
C THR A 273 3.19 24.85 11.82
N LYS A 274 3.05 24.91 10.48
CA LYS A 274 1.93 24.30 9.74
C LYS A 274 2.35 23.77 8.37
N PHE A 275 1.75 22.64 7.98
CA PHE A 275 1.69 22.13 6.61
C PHE A 275 0.45 22.66 5.90
#